data_AF-A0A6P2CLX1-F1
#
_entry.id   AF-A0A6P2CLX1-F1
#
_cell.length_a   1.000
_cell.length_b   1.000
_cell.length_c   1.000
_cell.angle_alpha   90.00
_cell.angle_beta   90.00
_cell.angle_gamma   90.00
#
_symmetry.space_group_name_H-M   'P 1'
#
loop_
_entity.id
_entity.type
_entity.pdbx_description
1 polymer ?
#
loop_
_entity_poly.entity_id
_entity_poly.type
_entity_poly.pdbx_seq_one_letter_code
_entity_poly.pdbx_strand_id
1 'polypeptide(L)'
;MVRYTGNAIYDYVTANKLDYLYMMEHHWLLLYGDSNCVPKLLVIASKTNDIESPYSVEDSKDANNSYLVSKSLKLPFLFIRFSETSENVSVWDSGNRDWKVMHFDDLRNIFEGYEVVQPGTPKKAINQYSSSIYQDWQRDSLGNITVTDLDLVKLNDKKVSTIYELKRSKVPLERWNPYSDDYPNFALIINAIVNAGNDIRFKLIYNLMFDGVAEKRTENLSRVKFYEFDIPNQMIKSKEVKYHQMQGDDLSIEIN
;
A
#
# COMPACT_ATOMS: atom_id res chain seq x y z
N MET A 1 -20.51 13.53 3.82
CA MET A 1 -19.11 13.09 3.96
C MET A 1 -18.91 11.95 2.97
N VAL A 2 -18.16 12.21 1.89
CA VAL A 2 -17.96 11.23 0.81
C VAL A 2 -17.08 10.11 1.35
N ARG A 3 -17.67 8.95 1.64
CA ARG A 3 -16.92 7.71 1.90
C ARG A 3 -16.25 7.27 0.59
N TYR A 4 -15.05 6.71 0.69
CA TYR A 4 -14.30 6.16 -0.45
C TYR A 4 -15.23 5.32 -1.34
N THR A 5 -15.62 5.89 -2.49
CA THR A 5 -16.29 5.14 -3.55
C THR A 5 -15.22 4.27 -4.16
N GLY A 6 -15.43 2.94 -4.20
CA GLY A 6 -14.44 1.90 -4.52
C GLY A 6 -13.56 2.14 -5.76
N ASN A 7 -12.63 1.23 -6.01
CA ASN A 7 -11.77 1.25 -7.19
C ASN A 7 -12.33 0.29 -8.23
N ALA A 8 -12.61 0.78 -9.45
CA ALA A 8 -13.21 -0.06 -10.48
C ALA A 8 -12.35 -1.29 -10.83
N ILE A 9 -11.03 -1.21 -10.65
CA ILE A 9 -10.13 -2.37 -10.83
C ILE A 9 -10.36 -3.41 -9.73
N TYR A 10 -10.62 -3.00 -8.48
CA TYR A 10 -11.00 -3.93 -7.41
C TYR A 10 -12.34 -4.60 -7.71
N ASP A 11 -13.30 -3.84 -8.23
CA ASP A 11 -14.61 -4.38 -8.66
C ASP A 11 -14.41 -5.41 -9.77
N TYR A 12 -13.55 -5.14 -10.75
CA TYR A 12 -13.21 -6.06 -11.83
C TYR A 12 -12.58 -7.36 -11.30
N VAL A 13 -11.56 -7.26 -10.45
CA VAL A 13 -10.88 -8.40 -9.82
C VAL A 13 -11.88 -9.28 -9.06
N THR A 14 -12.78 -8.66 -8.30
CA THR A 14 -13.80 -9.34 -7.50
C THR A 14 -14.82 -10.06 -8.36
N ALA A 15 -15.37 -9.35 -9.37
CA ALA A 15 -16.37 -9.90 -10.27
C ALA A 15 -15.85 -11.12 -11.04
N ASN A 16 -14.56 -11.11 -11.38
CA ASN A 16 -13.89 -12.21 -12.10
C ASN A 16 -13.23 -13.24 -11.19
N LYS A 17 -13.32 -13.10 -9.85
CA LYS A 17 -12.76 -14.04 -8.85
C LYS A 17 -11.27 -14.31 -9.04
N LEU A 18 -10.50 -13.25 -9.33
CA LEU A 18 -9.07 -13.37 -9.58
C LEU A 18 -8.27 -13.41 -8.27
N ASP A 19 -7.14 -14.12 -8.26
CA ASP A 19 -6.31 -14.32 -7.06
C ASP A 19 -5.39 -13.13 -6.79
N TYR A 20 -5.99 -12.08 -6.25
CA TYR A 20 -5.32 -10.85 -5.88
C TYR A 20 -5.65 -10.46 -4.44
N LEU A 21 -4.65 -9.91 -3.77
CA LEU A 21 -4.80 -9.20 -2.50
C LEU A 21 -4.91 -7.70 -2.77
N TYR A 22 -5.94 -7.09 -2.23
CA TYR A 22 -6.12 -5.64 -2.13
C TYR A 22 -6.89 -5.33 -0.86
N MET A 23 -6.74 -4.12 -0.33
CA MET A 23 -7.41 -3.72 0.91
C MET A 23 -8.58 -2.77 0.61
N MET A 24 -9.67 -2.96 1.34
CA MET A 24 -10.90 -2.17 1.21
C MET A 24 -11.24 -1.49 2.53
N GLU A 25 -11.91 -0.35 2.43
CA GLU A 25 -12.59 0.37 3.51
C GLU A 25 -11.72 0.73 4.74
N HIS A 26 -11.52 -0.24 5.62
CA HIS A 26 -10.96 -0.10 6.96
C HIS A 26 -9.61 -0.77 7.11
N HIS A 27 -9.09 -1.40 6.06
CA HIS A 27 -7.77 -2.02 6.03
C HIS A 27 -6.81 -1.25 5.12
N TRP A 28 -5.56 -1.17 5.54
CA TRP A 28 -4.45 -0.64 4.74
C TRP A 28 -3.25 -1.57 4.85
N LEU A 29 -2.68 -1.97 3.71
CA LEU A 29 -1.42 -2.69 3.66
C LEU A 29 -0.31 -1.71 3.32
N LEU A 30 0.50 -1.37 4.31
CA LEU A 30 1.47 -0.28 4.27
C LEU A 30 2.89 -0.84 4.25
N LEU A 31 3.67 -0.42 3.27
CA LEU A 31 5.11 -0.64 3.21
C LEU A 31 5.81 0.60 3.76
N TYR A 32 6.58 0.40 4.82
CA TYR A 32 7.38 1.44 5.48
C TYR A 32 8.85 1.31 5.13
N GLY A 33 9.48 2.45 4.89
CA GLY A 33 10.92 2.59 4.77
C GLY A 33 11.41 3.90 5.35
N ASP A 34 12.73 4.02 5.40
CA ASP A 34 13.40 5.21 5.90
C ASP A 34 13.36 6.38 4.88
N SER A 35 14.03 7.47 5.23
CA SER A 35 14.19 8.62 4.34
C SER A 35 14.91 8.29 3.02
N ASN A 36 15.64 7.18 2.91
CA ASN A 36 16.32 6.76 1.69
C ASN A 36 15.52 5.73 0.88
N CYS A 37 14.25 5.51 1.23
CA CYS A 37 13.40 4.49 0.64
C CYS A 37 13.95 3.07 0.86
N VAL A 38 14.72 2.85 1.93
CA VAL A 38 15.15 1.50 2.33
C VAL A 38 13.97 0.85 3.06
N PRO A 39 13.46 -0.29 2.58
CA PRO A 39 12.30 -0.95 3.16
C PRO A 39 12.65 -1.56 4.52
N LYS A 40 11.78 -1.34 5.51
CA LYS A 40 12.03 -1.72 6.91
C LYS A 40 10.93 -2.62 7.47
N LEU A 41 9.68 -2.40 7.08
CA LEU A 41 8.54 -2.98 7.76
C LEU A 41 7.33 -3.06 6.83
N LEU A 42 6.60 -4.17 6.88
CA LEU A 42 5.26 -4.27 6.29
C LEU A 42 4.23 -4.26 7.42
N VAL A 43 3.19 -3.43 7.29
CA VAL A 43 2.15 -3.26 8.31
C VAL A 43 0.80 -3.45 7.65
N ILE A 44 -0.06 -4.25 8.25
CA ILE A 44 -1.51 -4.12 8.02
C ILE A 44 -2.10 -3.29 9.16
N ALA A 45 -2.71 -2.17 8.81
CA ALA A 45 -3.46 -1.33 9.75
C ALA A 45 -4.95 -1.57 9.53
N SER A 46 -5.69 -1.82 10.61
CA SER A 46 -7.14 -2.07 10.60
C SER A 46 -7.88 -1.15 11.53
N LYS A 47 -8.85 -0.42 10.98
CA LYS A 47 -9.79 0.38 11.74
C LYS A 47 -10.94 -0.51 12.23
N THR A 48 -11.11 -0.56 13.53
CA THR A 48 -12.18 -1.29 14.21
C THR A 48 -12.95 -0.35 15.13
N ASN A 49 -14.16 -0.72 15.52
CA ASN A 49 -14.90 0.00 16.57
C ASN A 49 -14.28 -0.26 17.95
N ASP A 50 -13.75 -1.47 18.16
CA ASP A 50 -13.17 -1.91 19.43
C ASP A 50 -11.91 -2.74 19.15
N ILE A 51 -10.78 -2.30 19.69
CA ILE A 51 -9.46 -2.91 19.50
C ILE A 51 -9.29 -4.24 20.25
N GLU A 52 -10.11 -4.49 21.27
CA GLU A 52 -10.10 -5.74 22.06
C GLU A 52 -11.13 -6.76 21.59
N SER A 53 -12.05 -6.34 20.72
CA SER A 53 -13.04 -7.24 20.13
C SER A 53 -12.39 -8.42 19.38
N PRO A 54 -13.04 -9.59 19.33
CA PRO A 54 -12.56 -10.73 18.54
C PRO A 54 -12.36 -10.35 17.07
N TYR A 55 -11.34 -10.95 16.43
CA TYR A 55 -11.07 -10.73 15.00
C TYR A 55 -12.23 -11.20 14.15
N SER A 56 -12.59 -10.39 13.16
CA SER A 56 -13.49 -10.86 12.11
C SER A 56 -12.79 -11.94 11.25
N VAL A 57 -13.58 -12.72 10.52
CA VAL A 57 -13.04 -13.68 9.53
C VAL A 57 -12.26 -12.94 8.45
N GLU A 58 -12.69 -11.72 8.11
CA GLU A 58 -12.04 -10.85 7.13
C GLU A 58 -10.70 -10.32 7.64
N ASP A 59 -10.65 -9.80 8.87
CA ASP A 59 -9.40 -9.36 9.54
C ASP A 59 -8.37 -10.50 9.53
N SER A 60 -8.82 -11.70 9.87
CA SER A 60 -7.96 -12.89 9.92
C SER A 60 -7.45 -13.26 8.53
N LYS A 61 -8.30 -13.18 7.50
CA LYS A 61 -7.93 -13.46 6.11
C LYS A 61 -6.93 -12.43 5.59
N ASP A 62 -7.21 -11.15 5.79
CA ASP A 62 -6.37 -10.05 5.31
C ASP A 62 -5.02 -10.02 6.03
N ALA A 63 -5.00 -10.26 7.33
CA ALA A 63 -3.77 -10.40 8.09
C ALA A 63 -2.93 -11.59 7.61
N ASN A 64 -3.55 -12.76 7.40
CA ASN A 64 -2.84 -13.95 6.89
C ASN A 64 -2.26 -13.71 5.49
N ASN A 65 -3.03 -13.11 4.58
CA ASN A 65 -2.56 -12.80 3.23
C ASN A 65 -1.46 -11.74 3.24
N SER A 66 -1.61 -10.69 4.05
CA SER A 66 -0.59 -9.65 4.22
C SER A 66 0.69 -10.22 4.83
N TYR A 67 0.57 -11.20 5.72
CA TYR A 67 1.72 -11.92 6.25
C TYR A 67 2.43 -12.74 5.16
N LEU A 68 1.71 -13.37 4.23
CA LEU A 68 2.34 -14.02 3.06
C LEU A 68 3.10 -13.03 2.16
N VAL A 69 2.55 -11.82 1.98
CA VAL A 69 3.26 -10.73 1.28
C VAL A 69 4.54 -10.37 2.03
N SER A 70 4.51 -10.22 3.36
CA SER A 70 5.70 -9.92 4.16
C SER A 70 6.79 -10.98 3.99
N LYS A 71 6.41 -12.27 3.92
CA LYS A 71 7.36 -13.37 3.68
C LYS A 71 7.94 -13.33 2.28
N SER A 72 7.12 -13.00 1.29
CA SER A 72 7.59 -12.83 -0.10
C SER A 72 8.52 -11.62 -0.23
N LEU A 73 8.34 -10.57 0.57
CA LEU A 73 9.22 -9.39 0.59
C LEU A 73 10.38 -9.50 1.58
N LYS A 74 10.45 -10.59 2.37
CA LYS A 74 11.41 -10.80 3.46
C LYS A 74 11.45 -9.63 4.46
N LEU A 75 10.29 -9.08 4.78
CA LEU A 75 10.14 -7.97 5.72
C LEU A 75 9.56 -8.43 7.06
N PRO A 76 9.95 -7.79 8.17
CA PRO A 76 9.18 -7.89 9.41
C PRO A 76 7.74 -7.42 9.17
N PHE A 77 6.83 -7.98 9.97
CA PHE A 77 5.39 -7.74 9.81
C PHE A 77 4.73 -7.36 11.13
N LEU A 78 3.91 -6.30 11.08
CA LEU A 78 2.98 -5.92 12.14
C LEU A 78 1.54 -5.98 11.65
N PHE A 79 0.64 -6.38 12.55
CA PHE A 79 -0.79 -6.14 12.42
C PHE A 79 -1.22 -5.19 13.52
N ILE A 80 -1.70 -4.01 13.14
CA ILE A 80 -2.14 -2.95 14.04
C ILE A 80 -3.65 -2.76 13.90
N ARG A 81 -4.37 -2.83 15.01
CA ARG A 81 -5.80 -2.47 15.10
C ARG A 81 -5.94 -1.18 15.88
N PHE A 82 -6.73 -0.25 15.36
CA PHE A 82 -6.98 1.05 15.98
C PHE A 82 -8.47 1.43 15.90
N SER A 83 -8.92 2.32 16.77
CA SER A 83 -10.29 2.84 16.80
C SER A 83 -10.26 4.36 16.97
N GLU A 84 -11.14 5.08 16.27
CA GLU A 84 -11.26 6.55 16.35
C GLU A 84 -11.62 7.06 17.75
N THR A 85 -12.10 6.17 18.63
CA THR A 85 -12.52 6.50 19.99
C THR A 85 -11.53 6.01 21.05
N SER A 86 -10.35 5.55 20.65
CA SER A 86 -9.33 4.99 21.53
C SER A 86 -7.98 5.65 21.31
N GLU A 87 -7.30 6.00 22.40
CA GLU A 87 -5.90 6.45 22.39
C GLU A 87 -4.92 5.26 22.41
N ASN A 88 -5.46 4.04 22.56
CA ASN A 88 -4.70 2.80 22.51
C ASN A 88 -4.88 2.10 21.16
N VAL A 89 -3.88 1.30 20.81
CA VAL A 89 -3.85 0.37 19.68
C VAL A 89 -3.59 -1.05 20.17
N SER A 90 -4.07 -2.03 19.41
CA SER A 90 -3.71 -3.43 19.59
C SER A 90 -2.73 -3.83 18.49
N VAL A 91 -1.57 -4.35 18.86
CA VAL A 91 -0.47 -4.65 17.93
C VAL A 91 -0.06 -6.11 18.06
N TRP A 92 -0.01 -6.80 16.93
CA TRP A 92 0.65 -8.09 16.79
C TRP A 92 1.94 -7.92 16.01
N ASP A 93 3.02 -8.46 16.56
CA ASP A 93 4.34 -8.43 15.96
C ASP A 93 4.76 -9.84 15.59
N SER A 94 5.06 -10.08 14.31
CA SER A 94 5.50 -11.39 13.82
C SER A 94 6.81 -11.92 14.43
N GLY A 95 7.66 -11.06 14.97
CA GLY A 95 8.89 -11.41 15.68
C GLY A 95 8.64 -11.92 17.09
N ASN A 96 7.68 -11.32 17.80
CA ASN A 96 7.31 -11.67 19.18
C ASN A 96 6.14 -12.66 19.28
N ARG A 97 5.31 -12.73 18.23
CA ARG A 97 4.11 -13.57 18.06
C ARG A 97 2.98 -13.37 19.07
N ASP A 98 3.02 -12.31 19.86
CA ASP A 98 1.99 -11.97 20.83
C ASP A 98 1.30 -10.64 20.51
N TRP A 99 0.04 -10.54 20.91
CA TRP A 99 -0.73 -9.30 20.89
C TRP A 99 -0.41 -8.45 22.12
N LYS A 100 -0.30 -7.14 21.90
CA LYS A 100 -0.10 -6.15 22.95
C LYS A 100 -1.02 -4.95 22.72
N VAL A 101 -1.75 -4.57 23.76
CA VAL A 101 -2.46 -3.28 23.78
C VAL A 101 -1.50 -2.23 24.35
N MET A 102 -1.38 -1.10 23.68
CA MET A 102 -0.52 0.00 24.10
C MET A 102 -1.04 1.35 23.64
N HIS A 103 -0.54 2.41 24.25
CA HIS A 103 -0.84 3.77 23.83
C HIS A 103 -0.18 4.09 22.47
N PHE A 104 -0.77 5.02 21.70
CA PHE A 104 -0.17 5.48 20.43
C PHE A 104 1.26 6.01 20.61
N ASP A 105 1.56 6.68 21.72
CA ASP A 105 2.92 7.18 21.98
C ASP A 105 3.96 6.04 22.08
N ASP A 106 3.55 4.91 22.67
CA ASP A 106 4.42 3.73 22.82
C ASP A 106 4.59 2.98 21.49
N LEU A 107 3.62 3.09 20.57
CA LEU A 107 3.71 2.50 19.23
C LEU A 107 4.95 3.00 18.48
N ARG A 108 5.35 4.26 18.70
CA ARG A 108 6.55 4.85 18.09
C ARG A 108 7.80 4.04 18.42
N ASN A 109 7.89 3.51 19.65
CA ASN A 109 9.05 2.73 20.09
C ASN A 109 9.19 1.43 19.31
N ILE A 110 8.07 0.81 18.88
CA ILE A 110 8.11 -0.37 18.00
C ILE A 110 8.69 0.01 16.64
N PHE A 111 8.21 1.11 16.04
CA PHE A 111 8.70 1.57 14.74
C PHE A 111 10.17 2.01 14.78
N GLU A 112 10.61 2.63 15.88
CA GLU A 112 12.01 2.95 16.14
C GLU A 112 12.86 1.68 16.20
N GLY A 113 12.36 0.61 16.84
CA GLY A 113 13.03 -0.69 16.89
C GLY A 113 13.26 -1.36 15.53
N TYR A 114 12.44 -1.03 14.53
CA TYR A 114 12.65 -1.43 13.12
C TYR A 114 13.42 -0.41 12.29
N GLU A 115 13.99 0.62 12.92
CA GLU A 115 14.74 1.70 12.27
C GLU A 115 13.91 2.50 11.25
N VAL A 116 12.58 2.53 11.42
CA VAL A 116 11.69 3.32 10.54
C VAL A 116 11.78 4.79 10.90
N VAL A 117 11.84 5.12 12.19
CA VAL A 117 11.75 6.49 12.69
C VAL A 117 13.01 7.29 12.33
N GLN A 118 12.81 8.50 11.80
CA GLN A 118 13.89 9.39 11.38
C GLN A 118 13.55 10.84 11.75
N PRO A 119 14.50 11.65 12.25
CA PRO A 119 14.25 13.07 12.49
C PRO A 119 13.82 13.81 11.21
N GLY A 120 12.91 14.78 11.35
CA GLY A 120 12.44 15.64 10.26
C GLY A 120 10.98 15.41 9.89
N THR A 121 10.55 15.94 8.74
CA THR A 121 9.17 15.82 8.23
C THR A 121 9.08 14.80 7.10
N PRO A 122 7.93 14.10 6.91
CA PRO A 122 7.73 13.17 5.80
C PRO A 122 8.01 13.81 4.43
N LYS A 123 8.53 13.02 3.47
CA LYS A 123 8.93 13.52 2.14
C LYS A 123 7.78 13.98 1.24
N LYS A 124 6.58 13.42 1.41
CA LYS A 124 5.42 13.76 0.59
C LYS A 124 4.61 14.87 1.25
N ALA A 125 4.31 15.91 0.49
CA ALA A 125 3.51 17.04 0.97
C ALA A 125 2.11 16.59 1.42
N ILE A 126 1.55 17.33 2.37
CA ILE A 126 0.22 17.14 2.94
C ILE A 126 -0.82 17.14 1.82
N ASN A 127 -1.36 15.98 1.45
CA ASN A 127 -2.68 15.96 0.81
C ASN A 127 -3.68 16.40 1.88
N GLN A 128 -4.55 17.35 1.54
CA GLN A 128 -5.43 18.13 2.42
C GLN A 128 -6.43 17.35 3.29
N TYR A 129 -6.37 16.01 3.31
CA TYR A 129 -7.30 15.13 4.01
C TYR A 129 -6.54 14.00 4.70
N SER A 130 -6.51 14.01 6.04
CA SER A 130 -6.25 12.80 6.82
C SER A 130 -7.46 11.87 6.71
N SER A 131 -7.22 10.57 6.50
CA SER A 131 -8.31 9.59 6.46
C SER A 131 -8.50 8.78 7.75
N SER A 132 -7.60 8.92 8.74
CA SER A 132 -7.73 8.27 10.06
C SER A 132 -6.77 8.83 11.12
N ILE A 133 -7.10 8.64 12.41
CA ILE A 133 -6.20 8.94 13.54
C ILE A 133 -4.85 8.23 13.44
N TYR A 134 -4.80 7.05 12.83
CA TYR A 134 -3.56 6.30 12.64
C TYR A 134 -2.61 7.02 11.68
N GLN A 135 -3.15 7.58 10.58
CA GLN A 135 -2.34 8.35 9.63
C GLN A 135 -1.87 9.68 10.23
N ASP A 136 -2.66 10.29 11.11
CA ASP A 136 -2.24 11.49 11.84
C ASP A 136 -1.10 11.17 12.80
N TRP A 137 -1.26 10.14 13.64
CA TRP A 137 -0.18 9.64 14.49
C TRP A 137 1.10 9.32 13.69
N GLN A 138 0.96 8.63 12.55
CA GLN A 138 2.08 8.27 11.68
C GLN A 138 2.86 9.51 11.22
N ARG A 139 2.15 10.57 10.83
CA ARG A 139 2.74 11.85 10.38
C ARG A 139 3.44 12.58 11.52
N ASP A 140 2.84 12.60 12.69
CA ASP A 140 3.33 13.37 13.83
C ASP A 140 4.49 12.68 14.55
N SER A 141 4.56 11.34 14.49
CA SER A 141 5.44 10.55 15.37
C SER A 141 6.67 9.94 14.69
N LEU A 142 6.61 9.65 13.38
CA LEU A 142 7.65 8.86 12.70
C LEU A 142 8.69 9.72 11.95
N GLY A 143 8.37 10.98 11.71
CA GLY A 143 9.27 11.97 11.09
C GLY A 143 9.54 11.73 9.60
N ASN A 144 10.80 11.86 9.16
CA ASN A 144 11.16 11.82 7.74
C ASN A 144 11.24 10.38 7.18
N ILE A 145 10.08 9.81 6.91
CA ILE A 145 9.94 8.44 6.41
C ILE A 145 9.41 8.41 4.96
N THR A 146 9.55 7.24 4.33
CA THR A 146 8.80 6.91 3.11
C THR A 146 7.81 5.82 3.45
N VAL A 147 6.55 6.01 3.08
CA VAL A 147 5.48 5.03 3.31
C VAL A 147 4.55 5.01 2.11
N THR A 148 4.15 3.80 1.70
CA THR A 148 3.23 3.62 0.59
C THR A 148 2.27 2.48 0.86
N ASP A 149 1.04 2.66 0.42
CA ASP A 149 0.04 1.61 0.38
C ASP A 149 0.41 0.63 -0.75
N LEU A 150 0.18 -0.66 -0.55
CA LEU A 150 0.22 -1.65 -1.62
C LEU A 150 -1.20 -1.84 -2.15
N ASP A 151 -1.47 -1.28 -3.33
CA ASP A 151 -2.82 -1.24 -3.89
C ASP A 151 -3.34 -2.63 -4.27
N LEU A 152 -2.61 -3.34 -5.14
CA LEU A 152 -3.04 -4.62 -5.70
C LEU A 152 -1.84 -5.58 -5.84
N VAL A 153 -1.94 -6.77 -5.25
CA VAL A 153 -0.86 -7.75 -5.21
C VAL A 153 -1.34 -9.08 -5.77
N LYS A 154 -0.76 -9.54 -6.88
CA LYS A 154 -1.04 -10.85 -7.46
C LYS A 154 -0.31 -11.93 -6.67
N LEU A 155 -1.05 -12.96 -6.26
CA LEU A 155 -0.49 -14.13 -5.61
C LEU A 155 -0.51 -15.32 -6.59
N ASN A 156 0.63 -15.99 -6.74
CA ASN A 156 0.73 -17.28 -7.42
C ASN A 156 1.29 -18.29 -6.43
N ASP A 157 0.55 -19.37 -6.14
CA ASP A 157 0.95 -20.40 -5.17
C ASP A 157 1.40 -19.80 -3.82
N LYS A 158 0.64 -18.83 -3.30
CA LYS A 158 0.91 -18.10 -2.05
C LYS A 158 2.20 -17.27 -2.04
N LYS A 159 2.81 -17.03 -3.19
CA LYS A 159 3.94 -16.11 -3.36
C LYS A 159 3.51 -14.90 -4.16
N VAL A 160 4.05 -13.75 -3.79
CA VAL A 160 3.86 -12.54 -4.59
C VAL A 160 4.54 -12.72 -5.94
N SER A 161 3.80 -12.55 -7.03
CA SER A 161 4.33 -12.61 -8.39
C SER A 161 4.38 -11.23 -9.05
N THR A 162 3.43 -10.35 -8.73
CA THR A 162 3.37 -9.00 -9.28
C THR A 162 2.72 -8.06 -8.27
N ILE A 163 3.31 -6.87 -8.10
CA ILE A 163 2.72 -5.76 -7.37
C ILE A 163 2.26 -4.73 -8.41
N TYR A 164 1.03 -4.24 -8.25
CA TYR A 164 0.42 -3.22 -9.10
C TYR A 164 0.13 -1.98 -8.26
N GLU A 165 0.68 -0.84 -8.67
CA GLU A 165 0.21 0.49 -8.25
C GLU A 165 -0.98 0.90 -9.13
N LEU A 166 -2.02 1.47 -8.53
CA LEU A 166 -3.21 1.93 -9.24
C LEU A 166 -3.29 3.45 -9.22
N LYS A 167 -3.29 4.08 -10.39
CA LYS A 167 -3.51 5.52 -10.54
C LYS A 167 -4.75 5.80 -11.39
N ARG A 168 -5.45 6.87 -11.04
CA ARG A 168 -6.63 7.33 -11.77
C ARG A 168 -6.73 8.84 -11.71
N SER A 169 -7.06 9.47 -12.84
CA SER A 169 -7.27 10.92 -12.88
C SER A 169 -8.14 11.31 -14.06
N LYS A 170 -8.48 12.60 -14.17
CA LYS A 170 -9.21 13.17 -15.31
C LYS A 170 -8.31 13.45 -16.52
N VAL A 171 -7.00 13.27 -16.39
CA VAL A 171 -6.04 13.51 -17.48
C VAL A 171 -6.22 12.43 -18.55
N PRO A 172 -6.40 12.79 -19.83
CA PRO A 172 -6.51 11.81 -20.91
C PRO A 172 -5.33 10.83 -20.92
N LEU A 173 -5.61 9.56 -21.22
CA LEU A 173 -4.63 8.47 -21.21
C LEU A 173 -3.36 8.89 -21.97
N GLU A 174 -3.51 9.42 -23.18
CA GLU A 174 -2.41 9.77 -24.10
C GLU A 174 -1.42 10.77 -23.49
N ARG A 175 -1.87 11.62 -22.57
CA ARG A 175 -1.08 12.69 -21.95
C ARG A 175 -0.55 12.34 -20.56
N TRP A 176 -1.10 11.31 -19.93
CA TRP A 176 -0.71 10.93 -18.58
C TRP A 176 0.58 10.10 -18.59
N ASN A 177 1.43 10.35 -17.61
CA ASN A 177 2.61 9.57 -17.24
C ASN A 177 2.76 9.58 -15.71
N PRO A 178 3.46 8.59 -15.11
CA PRO A 178 3.75 8.58 -13.68
C PRO A 178 4.39 9.88 -13.20
N TYR A 179 3.88 10.44 -12.11
CA TYR A 179 4.38 11.70 -11.56
C TYR A 179 5.67 11.48 -10.76
N SER A 180 6.65 12.37 -10.92
CA SER A 180 7.92 12.32 -10.19
C SER A 180 7.74 12.40 -8.66
N ASP A 181 6.67 13.04 -8.20
CA ASP A 181 6.35 13.17 -6.77
C ASP A 181 5.99 11.83 -6.12
N ASP A 182 5.59 10.83 -6.91
CA ASP A 182 5.32 9.47 -6.44
C ASP A 182 6.58 8.57 -6.50
N TYR A 183 7.70 9.05 -7.04
CA TYR A 183 8.92 8.25 -7.16
C TYR A 183 9.49 7.72 -5.84
N PRO A 184 9.41 8.43 -4.69
CA PRO A 184 9.78 7.83 -3.41
C PRO A 184 8.97 6.56 -3.09
N ASN A 185 7.67 6.55 -3.38
CA ASN A 185 6.81 5.39 -3.17
C ASN A 185 7.21 4.24 -4.11
N PHE A 186 7.43 4.54 -5.40
CA PHE A 186 7.87 3.56 -6.38
C PHE A 186 9.24 2.96 -6.01
N ALA A 187 10.20 3.80 -5.63
CA ALA A 187 11.52 3.34 -5.19
C ALA A 187 11.44 2.46 -3.95
N LEU A 188 10.55 2.77 -3.01
CA LEU A 188 10.36 1.93 -1.82
C LEU A 188 9.86 0.53 -2.18
N ILE A 189 8.89 0.40 -3.09
CA ILE A 189 8.40 -0.90 -3.57
C ILE A 189 9.49 -1.64 -4.33
N ILE A 190 10.19 -0.97 -5.25
CA ILE A 190 11.32 -1.55 -6.00
C ILE A 190 12.39 -2.05 -5.03
N ASN A 191 12.78 -1.25 -4.04
CA ASN A 191 13.78 -1.64 -3.05
C ASN A 191 13.33 -2.81 -2.18
N ALA A 192 12.03 -2.92 -1.86
CA ALA A 192 11.48 -4.10 -1.18
C ALA A 192 11.63 -5.37 -2.02
N ILE A 193 11.35 -5.28 -3.32
CA ILE A 193 11.55 -6.39 -4.26
C ILE A 193 13.04 -6.77 -4.35
N VAL A 194 13.91 -5.79 -4.54
CA VAL A 194 15.36 -6.00 -4.62
C VAL A 194 15.90 -6.63 -3.33
N ASN A 195 15.51 -6.11 -2.17
CA ASN A 195 15.90 -6.66 -0.87
C ASN A 195 15.44 -8.12 -0.69
N ALA A 196 14.24 -8.44 -1.18
CA ALA A 196 13.73 -9.79 -1.13
C ALA A 196 14.53 -10.77 -2.01
N GLY A 197 15.11 -10.27 -3.11
CA GLY A 197 15.84 -11.09 -4.09
C GLY A 197 14.94 -12.10 -4.81
N ASN A 198 13.64 -11.80 -4.91
CA ASN A 198 12.65 -12.64 -5.58
C ASN A 198 12.30 -12.02 -6.95
N ASP A 199 11.91 -12.87 -7.90
CA ASP A 199 11.39 -12.44 -9.20
C ASP A 199 9.95 -11.94 -9.04
N ILE A 200 9.80 -10.67 -8.67
CA ILE A 200 8.52 -9.98 -8.50
C ILE A 200 8.49 -8.83 -9.49
N ARG A 201 7.47 -8.78 -10.33
CA ARG A 201 7.25 -7.64 -11.24
C ARG A 201 6.60 -6.48 -10.48
N PHE A 202 6.95 -5.25 -10.84
CA PHE A 202 6.25 -4.07 -10.38
C PHE A 202 5.68 -3.31 -11.57
N LYS A 203 4.36 -3.11 -11.55
CA LYS A 203 3.61 -2.47 -12.63
C LYS A 203 2.73 -1.37 -12.09
N LEU A 204 2.34 -0.45 -12.96
CA LEU A 204 1.33 0.56 -12.67
C LEU A 204 0.23 0.50 -13.72
N ILE A 205 -1.01 0.53 -13.24
CA ILE A 205 -2.21 0.63 -14.07
C ILE A 205 -2.78 2.02 -13.91
N TYR A 206 -2.96 2.72 -15.02
CA TYR A 206 -3.61 4.01 -15.09
C TYR A 206 -4.93 3.93 -15.84
N ASN A 207 -6.02 4.36 -15.21
CA ASN A 207 -7.33 4.45 -15.84
C ASN A 207 -7.93 5.86 -15.77
N LEU A 208 -8.79 6.18 -16.73
CA LEU A 208 -9.45 7.48 -16.82
C LEU A 208 -10.64 7.53 -15.86
N MET A 209 -10.73 8.62 -15.10
CA MET A 209 -11.82 8.91 -14.18
C MET A 209 -12.60 10.13 -14.65
N PHE A 210 -13.92 10.07 -14.52
CA PHE A 210 -14.87 11.14 -14.83
C PHE A 210 -15.65 11.56 -13.59
N ASP A 211 -16.13 12.80 -13.60
CA ASP A 211 -17.17 13.21 -12.66
C ASP A 211 -18.46 12.45 -13.00
N GLY A 212 -19.00 11.70 -12.04
CA GLY A 212 -20.29 11.04 -12.21
C GLY A 212 -21.44 11.83 -11.58
N VAL A 213 -22.64 11.26 -11.65
CA VAL A 213 -23.86 11.86 -11.09
C VAL A 213 -23.87 11.72 -9.57
N ALA A 214 -24.26 12.79 -8.86
CA ALA A 214 -24.41 12.83 -7.39
C ALA A 214 -23.12 12.48 -6.61
N GLU A 215 -21.99 13.08 -6.98
CA GLU A 215 -20.67 12.92 -6.31
C GLU A 215 -20.08 11.50 -6.37
N LYS A 216 -20.67 10.58 -7.11
CA LYS A 216 -20.06 9.27 -7.40
C LYS A 216 -19.05 9.44 -8.53
N ARG A 217 -17.83 8.95 -8.33
CA ARG A 217 -16.79 8.90 -9.37
C ARG A 217 -17.13 7.78 -10.34
N THR A 218 -16.98 8.03 -11.64
CA THR A 218 -17.11 6.98 -12.66
C THR A 218 -15.75 6.74 -13.27
N GLU A 219 -15.34 5.48 -13.33
CA GLU A 219 -14.05 5.08 -13.88
C GLU A 219 -14.26 4.28 -15.15
N ASN A 220 -13.44 4.56 -16.16
CA ASN A 220 -13.48 3.85 -17.42
C ASN A 220 -12.30 2.87 -17.52
N LEU A 221 -12.62 1.58 -17.56
CA LEU A 221 -11.68 0.49 -17.73
C LEU A 221 -11.64 -0.06 -19.16
N SER A 222 -12.38 0.53 -20.12
CA SER A 222 -12.38 0.07 -21.52
C SER A 222 -11.03 0.21 -22.19
N ARG A 223 -10.23 1.18 -21.72
CA ARG A 223 -8.83 1.39 -22.09
C ARG A 223 -8.08 1.83 -20.84
N VAL A 224 -6.93 1.21 -20.61
CA VAL A 224 -6.01 1.59 -19.52
C VAL A 224 -4.60 1.78 -20.08
N LYS A 225 -3.74 2.45 -19.32
CA LYS A 225 -2.31 2.52 -19.60
C LYS A 225 -1.54 1.68 -18.60
N PHE A 226 -0.58 0.92 -19.11
CA PHE A 226 0.31 0.11 -18.29
C PHE A 226 1.73 0.64 -18.35
N TYR A 227 2.38 0.64 -17.19
CA TYR A 227 3.80 0.90 -17.06
C TYR A 227 4.43 -0.27 -16.30
N GLU A 228 5.59 -0.71 -16.75
CA GLU A 228 6.41 -1.69 -16.03
C GLU A 228 7.68 -1.00 -15.56
N PHE A 229 8.00 -1.18 -14.28
CA PHE A 229 9.17 -0.59 -13.65
C PHE A 229 10.36 -1.53 -13.76
N ASP A 230 11.54 -0.94 -13.97
CA ASP A 230 12.78 -1.70 -13.99
C ASP A 230 13.11 -2.14 -12.55
N ILE A 231 13.37 -3.44 -12.37
CA ILE A 231 13.88 -4.00 -11.10
C ILE A 231 15.39 -4.24 -11.24
N PRO A 232 16.24 -3.37 -10.66
CA PRO A 232 17.69 -3.51 -10.75
C PRO A 232 18.25 -4.55 -9.77
N ASN A 233 19.56 -4.83 -9.86
CA ASN A 233 20.25 -5.75 -8.94
C ASN A 233 20.64 -5.12 -7.59
N GLN A 234 20.40 -3.82 -7.40
CA GLN A 234 20.74 -3.08 -6.19
C GLN A 234 19.69 -2.02 -5.90
N MET A 235 19.53 -1.64 -4.63
CA MET A 235 18.57 -0.60 -4.24
C MET A 235 18.87 0.73 -4.93
N ILE A 236 17.80 1.49 -5.17
CA ILE A 236 17.82 2.76 -5.89
C ILE A 236 17.31 3.91 -5.03
N LYS A 237 17.71 5.13 -5.38
CA LYS A 237 17.09 6.35 -4.88
C LYS A 237 15.85 6.69 -5.70
N SER A 238 14.96 7.52 -5.16
CA SER A 238 13.74 7.97 -5.85
C SER A 238 13.98 8.51 -7.26
N LYS A 239 15.03 9.33 -7.44
CA LYS A 239 15.36 9.92 -8.75
C LYS A 239 15.87 8.91 -9.80
N GLU A 240 16.17 7.68 -9.39
CA GLU A 240 16.71 6.62 -10.24
C GLU A 240 15.62 5.64 -10.70
N VAL A 241 14.36 5.87 -10.32
CA VAL A 241 13.21 5.11 -10.80
C VAL A 241 13.15 5.20 -12.33
N LYS A 242 13.09 4.03 -12.96
CA LYS A 242 12.93 3.86 -14.40
C LYS A 242 11.73 2.97 -14.67
N TYR A 243 11.04 3.28 -15.74
CA TYR A 243 9.90 2.52 -16.21
C TYR A 243 9.75 2.70 -17.72
N HIS A 244 8.99 1.80 -18.34
CA HIS A 244 8.58 1.92 -19.72
C HIS A 244 7.08 1.70 -19.84
N GLN A 245 6.45 2.37 -20.80
CA GLN A 245 5.05 2.13 -21.12
C GLN A 245 4.96 0.81 -21.89
N MET A 246 4.07 -0.09 -21.45
CA MET A 246 3.83 -1.35 -22.14
C MET A 246 2.94 -1.14 -23.38
N GLN A 247 3.04 -2.05 -24.36
CA GLN A 247 2.10 -2.09 -25.47
C GLN A 247 0.81 -2.80 -25.04
N GLY A 248 -0.34 -2.24 -25.44
CA GLY A 248 -1.67 -2.75 -25.06
C GLY A 248 -2.38 -1.85 -24.05
N ASP A 249 -3.71 -1.87 -24.10
CA ASP A 249 -4.60 -1.07 -23.27
C ASP A 249 -5.80 -1.88 -22.72
N ASP A 250 -5.78 -3.20 -22.88
CA ASP A 250 -6.83 -4.11 -22.41
C ASP A 250 -6.50 -4.65 -21.01
N LEU A 251 -7.34 -4.28 -20.04
CA LEU A 251 -7.24 -4.72 -18.64
C LEU A 251 -7.31 -6.25 -18.49
N SER A 252 -8.15 -6.90 -19.30
CA SER A 252 -8.41 -8.33 -19.19
C SER A 252 -7.21 -9.17 -19.62
N ILE A 253 -6.39 -8.68 -20.54
CA ILE A 253 -5.20 -9.40 -21.00
C ILE A 253 -4.10 -9.35 -19.93
N GLU A 254 -3.96 -8.23 -19.22
CA GLU A 254 -2.87 -8.04 -18.25
C GLU A 254 -3.21 -8.60 -16.86
N ILE A 255 -4.46 -8.48 -16.40
CA ILE A 255 -4.83 -8.88 -15.04
C ILE A 255 -5.13 -10.39 -14.92
N ASN A 256 -5.68 -11.03 -15.95
CA ASN A 256 -5.94 -12.49 -15.91
C ASN A 256 -4.63 -13.28 -15.93
#